data_AF-A0A1H4L7N9-F1
#
_entry.id   AF-A0A1H4L7N9-F1
#
_cell.length_a   1.000
_cell.length_b   1.000
_cell.length_c   1.000
_cell.angle_alpha   90.00
_cell.angle_beta   90.00
_cell.angle_gamma   90.00
#
_symmetry.space_group_name_H-M   'P 1'
#
loop_
_entity.id
_entity.type
_entity.pdbx_description
1 polymer ?
#
loop_
_entity_poly.entity_id
_entity_poly.type
_entity_poly.pdbx_seq_one_letter_code
_entity_poly.pdbx_strand_id
1 'polypeptide(L)'
;MSDHHVPPPGLLGQARVRTTARVVAGVLLVTGAVLLVRGVSEFASEFGDPTMDARPGPILMAAGGGFCIVLGLVAAQIGWMRAHVRYLAGETMPVVKDSATYLSDGQGIAHIGRTAAASTATGPYCRQCGTRNDADATFCDGCGQSLG
;
A
#
# COMPACT_ATOMS: atom_id res chain seq x y z
N MET A 1 -15.81 -30.43 9.74
CA MET A 1 -15.01 -29.32 9.20
C MET A 1 -15.99 -28.31 8.66
N SER A 2 -16.36 -27.35 9.51
CA SER A 2 -17.49 -26.43 9.27
C SER A 2 -16.93 -25.18 8.59
N ASP A 3 -17.36 -24.91 7.37
CA ASP A 3 -16.94 -23.73 6.63
C ASP A 3 -17.49 -22.46 7.31
N HIS A 4 -16.63 -21.76 8.03
CA HIS A 4 -16.92 -20.42 8.52
C HIS A 4 -16.90 -19.45 7.34
N HIS A 5 -18.08 -19.16 6.78
CA HIS A 5 -18.25 -18.11 5.79
C HIS A 5 -18.09 -16.74 6.47
N VAL A 6 -16.85 -16.24 6.53
CA VAL A 6 -16.58 -14.87 6.98
C VAL A 6 -17.16 -13.93 5.92
N PRO A 7 -18.16 -13.09 6.25
CA PRO A 7 -18.68 -12.14 5.29
C PRO A 7 -17.54 -11.22 4.84
N PRO A 8 -17.45 -10.91 3.54
CA PRO A 8 -16.35 -10.09 3.03
C PRO A 8 -16.36 -8.73 3.76
N PRO A 9 -15.22 -8.30 4.31
CA PRO A 9 -15.15 -7.03 5.03
C PRO A 9 -15.41 -5.88 4.05
N GLY A 10 -16.62 -5.33 4.10
CA GLY A 10 -17.04 -4.19 3.30
C GLY A 10 -17.84 -3.21 4.16
N LEU A 11 -17.37 -1.97 4.26
CA LEU A 11 -18.10 -0.92 4.96
C LEU A 11 -19.41 -0.61 4.20
N LEU A 12 -20.50 -0.37 4.92
CA LEU A 12 -21.76 0.06 4.34
C LEU A 12 -21.55 1.33 3.51
N GLY A 13 -22.03 1.34 2.27
CA GLY A 13 -21.96 2.53 1.38
C GLY A 13 -20.71 2.66 0.50
N GLN A 14 -19.77 1.70 0.52
CA GLN A 14 -18.57 1.74 -0.34
C GLN A 14 -18.88 1.92 -1.83
N ALA A 15 -19.93 1.25 -2.33
CA ALA A 15 -20.34 1.39 -3.73
C ALA A 15 -20.78 2.83 -4.05
N ARG A 16 -21.53 3.47 -3.13
CA ARG A 16 -22.04 4.83 -3.30
C ARG A 16 -20.90 5.84 -3.29
N VAL A 17 -19.97 5.74 -2.33
CA VAL A 17 -18.79 6.62 -2.22
C VAL A 17 -17.92 6.55 -3.48
N ARG A 18 -17.73 5.35 -4.06
CA ARG A 18 -16.93 5.20 -5.28
C ARG A 18 -17.62 5.79 -6.50
N THR A 19 -18.93 5.62 -6.61
CA THR A 19 -19.70 6.22 -7.70
C THR A 19 -19.71 7.75 -7.60
N THR A 20 -19.93 8.31 -6.42
CA THR A 20 -19.89 9.77 -6.22
C THR A 20 -18.50 10.33 -6.50
N ALA A 21 -17.43 9.66 -6.04
CA ALA A 21 -16.05 10.08 -6.31
C ALA A 21 -15.73 10.11 -7.82
N ARG A 22 -16.22 9.15 -8.61
CA ARG A 22 -16.03 9.12 -10.08
C ARG A 22 -16.78 10.24 -10.79
N VAL A 23 -18.00 10.54 -10.35
CA VAL A 23 -18.81 11.64 -10.91
C VAL A 23 -18.12 12.97 -10.61
N VAL A 24 -17.72 13.20 -9.36
CA VAL A 24 -16.98 14.41 -8.94
C VAL A 24 -15.67 14.54 -9.73
N ALA A 25 -14.92 13.45 -9.88
CA ALA A 25 -13.70 13.44 -10.68
C ALA A 25 -13.95 13.83 -12.14
N GLY A 26 -14.97 13.25 -12.79
CA GLY A 26 -15.33 13.59 -14.16
C GLY A 26 -15.70 15.07 -14.32
N VAL A 27 -16.52 15.61 -13.40
CA VAL A 27 -16.91 17.02 -13.42
C VAL A 27 -15.70 17.95 -13.24
N LEU A 28 -14.85 17.67 -12.26
CA LEU A 28 -13.65 18.48 -11.99
C LEU A 28 -12.65 18.43 -13.15
N LEU A 29 -12.43 17.25 -13.75
CA LEU A 29 -11.50 17.09 -14.87
C LEU A 29 -12.01 17.81 -16.13
N VAL A 30 -13.31 17.67 -16.46
CA VAL A 30 -13.88 18.36 -17.62
C VAL A 30 -13.87 19.87 -17.42
N THR A 31 -14.33 20.34 -16.26
CA THR A 31 -14.36 21.79 -15.95
C THR A 31 -12.94 22.36 -15.93
N GLY A 32 -12.01 21.67 -15.26
CA GLY A 32 -10.60 22.07 -15.19
C GLY A 32 -9.91 22.10 -16.55
N ALA A 33 -10.17 21.11 -17.41
CA ALA A 33 -9.64 21.07 -18.78
C ALA A 33 -10.15 22.24 -19.63
N VAL A 34 -11.44 22.55 -19.56
CA VAL A 34 -12.03 23.70 -20.27
C VAL A 34 -11.40 25.01 -19.80
N LEU A 35 -11.29 25.22 -18.48
CA LEU A 35 -10.68 26.42 -17.91
C LEU A 35 -9.21 26.55 -18.29
N LEU A 36 -8.45 25.44 -18.23
CA LEU A 36 -7.04 25.42 -18.56
C LEU A 36 -6.79 25.72 -20.04
N VAL A 37 -7.53 25.08 -20.96
CA VAL A 37 -7.39 25.34 -22.40
C VAL A 37 -7.70 26.79 -22.74
N ARG A 38 -8.80 27.34 -22.19
CA ARG A 38 -9.16 28.73 -22.42
C ARG A 38 -8.11 29.69 -21.85
N GLY A 39 -7.72 29.51 -20.59
CA GLY A 39 -6.70 30.35 -19.96
C GLY A 39 -5.37 30.33 -20.71
N VAL A 40 -4.92 29.16 -21.17
CA VAL A 40 -3.71 29.02 -21.99
C VAL A 40 -3.87 29.69 -23.36
N SER A 41 -5.02 29.53 -24.02
CA SER A 41 -5.26 30.14 -25.34
C SER A 41 -5.30 31.67 -25.30
N GLU A 42 -5.97 32.24 -24.29
CA GLU A 42 -6.07 33.69 -24.10
C GLU A 42 -4.69 34.26 -23.73
N PHE A 43 -3.97 33.59 -22.82
CA PHE A 43 -2.60 33.95 -22.47
C PHE A 43 -1.65 33.92 -23.67
N ALA A 44 -1.72 32.86 -24.50
CA ALA A 44 -0.90 32.74 -25.70
C ALA A 44 -1.21 33.82 -26.74
N SER A 45 -2.49 34.24 -26.84
CA SER A 45 -2.91 35.31 -27.74
C SER A 45 -2.39 36.68 -27.29
N GLU A 46 -2.42 36.97 -25.99
CA GLU A 46 -1.83 38.18 -25.41
C GLU A 46 -0.31 38.20 -25.55
N PHE A 47 0.34 37.04 -25.42
CA PHE A 47 1.80 36.94 -25.57
C PHE A 47 2.31 37.35 -26.95
N GLY A 48 1.48 37.26 -27.99
CA GLY A 48 1.80 37.68 -29.35
C GLY A 48 1.41 39.11 -29.69
N ASP A 49 0.71 39.82 -28.81
CA ASP A 49 0.23 41.18 -29.06
C ASP A 49 1.32 42.21 -28.66
N PRO A 50 1.74 43.12 -29.55
CA PRO A 50 2.70 44.18 -29.23
C PRO A 50 2.17 45.22 -28.23
N THR A 51 0.84 45.29 -28.02
CA THR A 51 0.19 46.10 -27.00
C THR A 51 -0.19 45.23 -25.79
N MET A 52 0.83 44.74 -25.10
CA MET A 52 0.66 43.91 -23.90
C MET A 52 -0.06 44.68 -22.78
N ASP A 53 -1.36 44.45 -22.63
CA ASP A 53 -2.07 44.75 -21.39
C ASP A 53 -1.82 43.61 -20.40
N ALA A 54 -1.01 43.86 -19.36
CA ALA A 54 -0.63 42.88 -18.35
C ALA A 54 -1.78 42.55 -17.37
N ARG A 55 -2.88 42.01 -17.88
CA ARG A 55 -4.02 41.59 -17.06
C ARG A 55 -3.78 40.17 -16.50
N PRO A 56 -3.88 39.95 -15.17
CA PRO A 56 -3.64 38.63 -14.58
C PRO A 56 -4.76 37.61 -14.86
N GLY A 57 -5.81 37.97 -15.62
CA GLY A 57 -6.98 37.13 -15.85
C GLY A 57 -6.67 35.76 -16.46
N PRO A 58 -6.00 35.69 -17.63
CA PRO A 58 -5.74 34.42 -18.32
C PRO A 58 -4.85 33.46 -17.53
N ILE A 59 -3.83 33.98 -16.85
CA ILE A 59 -2.91 33.15 -16.05
C ILE A 59 -3.58 32.60 -14.79
N LEU A 60 -4.44 33.38 -14.13
CA LEU A 60 -5.24 32.92 -12.99
C LEU A 60 -6.29 31.89 -13.41
N MET A 61 -6.90 32.06 -14.59
CA MET A 61 -7.83 31.09 -15.16
C MET A 61 -7.14 29.76 -15.48
N ALA A 62 -5.95 29.79 -16.08
CA ALA A 62 -5.14 28.61 -16.34
C ALA A 62 -4.72 27.90 -15.04
N ALA A 63 -4.28 28.66 -14.03
CA ALA A 63 -3.92 28.12 -12.72
C ALA A 63 -5.12 27.47 -12.00
N GLY A 64 -6.29 28.12 -12.03
CA GLY A 64 -7.53 27.57 -11.47
C GLY A 64 -7.98 26.29 -12.19
N GLY A 65 -7.85 26.24 -13.52
CA GLY A 65 -8.08 25.03 -14.31
C GLY A 65 -7.14 23.88 -13.93
N GLY A 66 -5.84 24.19 -13.78
CA GLY A 66 -4.83 23.23 -13.32
C GLY A 66 -5.14 22.66 -11.92
N PHE A 67 -5.54 23.51 -10.97
CA PHE A 67 -5.93 23.08 -9.62
C PHE A 67 -7.16 22.15 -9.65
N CYS A 68 -8.17 22.48 -10.45
CA CYS A 68 -9.34 21.61 -10.64
C CYS A 68 -8.96 20.24 -11.21
N ILE A 69 -8.01 20.20 -12.15
CA ILE A 69 -7.51 18.92 -12.72
C ILE A 69 -6.81 18.10 -11.63
N VAL A 70 -5.93 18.71 -10.83
CA VAL A 70 -5.22 18.00 -9.75
C VAL A 70 -6.21 17.40 -8.75
N LEU A 71 -7.20 18.17 -8.29
CA LEU A 71 -8.24 17.65 -7.41
C LEU A 71 -9.10 16.56 -8.07
N GLY A 72 -9.40 16.72 -9.37
CA GLY A 72 -10.10 15.72 -10.17
C GLY A 72 -9.33 14.40 -10.27
N LEU A 73 -8.01 14.44 -10.45
CA LEU A 73 -7.15 13.26 -10.48
C LEU A 73 -7.10 12.56 -9.11
N VAL A 74 -7.00 13.32 -8.01
CA VAL A 74 -7.06 12.74 -6.65
C VAL A 74 -8.40 12.05 -6.40
N ALA A 75 -9.51 12.69 -6.77
CA ALA A 75 -10.84 12.10 -6.67
C ALA A 75 -10.97 10.84 -7.56
N ALA A 76 -10.36 10.84 -8.74
CA ALA A 76 -10.31 9.68 -9.63
C ALA A 76 -9.57 8.51 -8.96
N GLN A 77 -8.41 8.76 -8.34
CA GLN A 77 -7.66 7.70 -7.63
C GLN A 77 -8.51 7.01 -6.57
N ILE A 78 -9.30 7.77 -5.80
CA ILE A 78 -10.23 7.21 -4.80
C ILE A 78 -11.35 6.40 -5.49
N GLY A 79 -11.95 6.95 -6.55
CA GLY A 79 -13.01 6.29 -7.32
C GLY A 79 -12.58 4.97 -7.99
N TRP A 80 -11.32 4.87 -8.41
CA TRP A 80 -10.75 3.69 -9.09
C TRP A 80 -9.82 2.82 -8.22
N MET A 81 -9.60 3.18 -6.95
CA MET A 81 -8.70 2.50 -6.01
C MET A 81 -8.79 0.97 -6.00
N ARG A 82 -10.00 0.40 -6.07
CA ARG A 82 -10.21 -1.08 -6.09
C ARG A 82 -9.50 -1.77 -7.25
N ALA A 83 -9.43 -1.13 -8.42
CA ALA A 83 -8.75 -1.70 -9.58
C ALA A 83 -7.23 -1.76 -9.32
N HIS A 84 -6.65 -0.67 -8.80
CA HIS A 84 -5.23 -0.60 -8.46
C HIS A 84 -4.87 -1.62 -7.37
N VAL A 85 -5.65 -1.68 -6.29
CA VAL A 85 -5.40 -2.61 -5.17
C VAL A 85 -5.53 -4.07 -5.61
N ARG A 86 -6.46 -4.40 -6.53
CA ARG A 86 -6.58 -5.77 -7.04
C ARG A 86 -5.38 -6.19 -7.88
N TYR A 87 -4.89 -5.29 -8.73
CA TYR A 87 -3.67 -5.51 -9.49
C TYR A 87 -2.48 -5.72 -8.55
N LEU A 88 -2.28 -4.79 -7.62
CA LEU A 88 -1.20 -4.83 -6.65
C LEU A 88 -1.27 -6.09 -5.78
N ALA A 89 -2.46 -6.49 -5.35
CA ALA A 89 -2.66 -7.72 -4.59
C ALA A 89 -2.28 -8.95 -5.42
N GLY A 90 -2.56 -8.98 -6.73
CA GLY A 90 -2.16 -10.09 -7.59
C GLY A 90 -0.66 -10.34 -7.60
N GLU A 91 0.14 -9.27 -7.60
CA GLU A 91 1.60 -9.34 -7.64
C GLU A 91 2.24 -9.52 -6.25
N THR A 92 1.67 -8.88 -5.23
CA THR A 92 2.29 -8.83 -3.88
C THR A 92 1.76 -9.88 -2.91
N MET A 93 0.59 -10.47 -3.15
CA MET A 93 -0.01 -11.48 -2.26
C MET A 93 0.87 -12.71 -2.02
N PRO A 94 1.58 -13.32 -2.99
CA PRO A 94 2.44 -14.46 -2.69
C PRO A 94 3.56 -14.10 -1.69
N VAL A 95 4.21 -12.94 -1.86
CA VAL A 95 5.27 -12.47 -0.95
C VAL A 95 4.74 -12.22 0.46
N VAL A 96 3.55 -11.62 0.56
CA VAL A 96 2.88 -11.39 1.85
C VAL A 96 2.54 -12.73 2.52
N LYS A 97 2.08 -13.73 1.76
CA LYS A 97 1.81 -15.08 2.27
C LYS A 97 3.08 -15.77 2.77
N ASP A 98 4.18 -15.69 2.02
CA ASP A 98 5.46 -16.28 2.42
C ASP A 98 5.96 -15.63 3.72
N SER A 99 5.92 -14.30 3.79
CA SER A 99 6.29 -13.53 4.98
C SER A 99 5.41 -13.89 6.18
N ALA A 100 4.09 -14.03 5.97
CA ALA A 100 3.16 -14.45 7.01
C ALA A 100 3.43 -15.89 7.48
N THR A 101 3.85 -16.78 6.58
CA THR A 101 4.22 -18.16 6.90
C THR A 101 5.47 -18.16 7.79
N TYR A 102 6.53 -17.43 7.42
CA TYR A 102 7.72 -17.27 8.26
C TYR A 102 7.42 -16.73 9.67
N LEU A 103 6.45 -15.81 9.78
CA LEU A 103 6.05 -15.26 11.08
C LEU A 103 5.13 -16.20 11.87
N SER A 104 4.32 -17.02 11.19
CA SER A 104 3.34 -17.92 11.82
C SER A 104 3.93 -19.27 12.21
N ASP A 105 4.98 -19.73 11.54
CA ASP A 105 5.65 -21.01 11.80
C ASP A 105 6.42 -21.02 13.14
N GLY A 106 6.50 -19.88 13.83
CA GLY A 106 7.11 -19.77 15.16
C GLY A 106 8.61 -20.02 15.17
N GLN A 107 9.24 -20.19 14.00
CA GLN A 107 10.68 -20.44 13.82
C GLN A 107 11.55 -19.18 13.97
N GLY A 108 10.93 -18.00 14.15
CA GLY A 108 11.63 -16.73 14.29
C GLY A 108 12.41 -16.35 13.03
N ILE A 109 13.06 -15.20 13.05
CA ILE A 109 13.94 -14.74 11.97
C ILE A 109 15.39 -14.92 12.40
N ALA A 110 16.22 -15.57 11.58
CA ALA A 110 17.62 -15.87 11.92
C ALA A 110 17.80 -16.54 13.30
N HIS A 111 16.88 -17.44 13.67
CA HIS A 111 16.80 -18.12 14.97
C HIS A 111 16.51 -17.22 16.19
N ILE A 112 16.20 -15.94 15.98
CA ILE A 112 15.82 -14.97 17.02
C ILE A 112 14.28 -14.87 17.04
N GLY A 113 13.68 -14.98 18.23
CA GLY A 113 12.23 -14.83 18.42
C GLY A 113 11.39 -16.11 18.25
N ARG A 114 12.00 -17.30 18.30
CA ARG A 114 11.25 -18.57 18.37
C ARG A 114 10.37 -18.61 19.62
N THR A 115 9.09 -18.86 19.46
CA THR A 115 8.18 -19.00 20.61
C THR A 115 8.41 -20.34 21.30
N ALA A 116 8.19 -20.42 22.61
CA ALA A 116 8.44 -21.63 23.40
C ALA A 116 7.68 -22.87 22.90
N ALA A 117 6.56 -22.68 22.18
CA ALA A 117 5.83 -23.78 21.54
C ALA A 117 6.60 -24.43 20.37
N ALA A 118 7.53 -23.70 19.74
CA ALA A 118 8.45 -24.22 18.72
C ALA A 118 9.77 -24.75 19.31
N SER A 119 10.03 -24.55 20.62
CA SER A 119 11.17 -25.11 21.33
C SER A 119 10.72 -26.13 22.37
N THR A 120 10.52 -27.37 21.94
CA THR A 120 10.29 -28.54 22.83
C THR A 120 11.51 -28.86 23.72
N ALA A 121 12.67 -28.25 23.43
CA ALA A 121 13.91 -28.40 24.19
C ALA A 121 13.71 -28.03 25.67
N THR A 122 13.66 -29.03 26.55
CA THR A 122 13.45 -28.89 28.00
C THR A 122 14.75 -29.09 28.80
N GLY A 123 15.83 -29.51 28.14
CA GLY A 123 17.10 -29.90 28.74
C GLY A 123 18.13 -28.77 28.93
N PRO A 124 19.41 -29.14 29.15
CA PRO A 124 20.47 -28.22 29.52
C PRO A 124 20.93 -27.35 28.34
N TYR A 125 21.49 -26.18 28.68
CA TYR A 125 22.18 -25.34 27.72
C TYR A 125 23.59 -25.85 27.47
N CYS A 126 23.99 -25.94 26.19
CA CYS A 126 25.35 -26.30 25.80
C CYS A 126 26.32 -25.21 26.26
N ARG A 127 27.38 -25.58 27.00
CA ARG A 127 28.40 -24.64 27.48
C ARG A 127 29.30 -24.09 26.37
N GLN A 128 29.34 -24.75 25.21
CA GLN A 128 30.19 -24.35 24.09
C GLN A 128 29.49 -23.34 23.16
N CYS A 129 28.22 -23.57 22.80
CA CYS A 129 27.51 -22.73 21.82
C CYS A 129 26.23 -22.05 22.35
N GLY A 130 25.79 -22.36 23.58
CA GLY A 130 24.60 -21.76 24.18
C GLY A 130 23.26 -22.31 23.66
N THR A 131 23.26 -23.34 22.81
CA THR A 131 22.00 -23.99 22.34
C THR A 131 21.31 -24.73 23.48
N ARG A 132 19.99 -24.57 23.64
CA ARG A 132 19.17 -25.38 24.56
C ARG A 132 18.83 -26.71 23.90
N ASN A 133 19.18 -27.82 24.54
CA ASN A 133 18.98 -29.17 23.99
C ASN A 133 17.81 -29.87 24.71
N ASP A 134 17.37 -31.01 24.17
CA ASP A 134 16.40 -31.88 24.83
C ASP A 134 16.96 -32.47 26.14
N ALA A 135 16.09 -32.89 27.05
CA ALA A 135 16.48 -33.35 28.39
C ALA A 135 17.29 -34.66 28.37
N ASP A 136 17.13 -35.44 27.32
CA ASP A 136 17.78 -36.73 27.06
C ASP A 136 18.88 -36.66 25.97
N ALA A 137 19.20 -35.47 25.47
CA ALA A 137 20.24 -35.28 24.46
C ALA A 137 21.64 -35.61 25.01
N THR A 138 22.35 -36.53 24.35
CA THR A 138 23.75 -36.87 24.69
C THR A 138 24.76 -35.94 23.99
N PHE A 139 24.39 -35.42 22.83
CA PHE A 139 25.19 -34.47 22.03
C PHE A 139 24.36 -33.21 21.75
N CYS A 140 25.04 -32.08 21.54
CA CYS A 140 24.39 -30.82 21.28
C CYS A 140 23.82 -30.73 19.85
N ASP A 141 22.55 -30.35 19.71
CA ASP A 141 21.87 -30.20 18.42
C ASP A 141 22.40 -29.04 17.57
N GLY A 142 23.07 -28.06 18.20
CA GLY A 142 23.63 -26.89 17.52
C GLY A 142 25.07 -27.05 17.04
N CYS A 143 25.92 -27.73 17.81
CA CYS A 143 27.36 -27.83 17.50
C CYS A 143 27.94 -29.25 17.57
N GLY A 144 27.14 -30.25 17.90
CA GLY A 144 27.55 -31.66 17.97
C GLY A 144 28.41 -32.05 19.18
N GLN A 145 28.69 -31.13 20.11
CA GLN A 145 29.54 -31.45 21.27
C GLN A 145 28.83 -32.33 22.30
N SER A 146 29.57 -33.24 22.96
CA SER A 146 29.08 -34.01 24.11
C SER A 146 28.52 -33.09 25.20
N LEU A 147 27.34 -33.43 25.73
CA LEU A 147 26.70 -32.75 26.86
C LEU A 147 27.03 -33.39 28.22
N GLY A 148 27.77 -34.51 28.19
CA GLY A 148 28.44 -35.15 29.34
C GLY A 148 29.94 -34.90 29.34
#